data_AF-A0A8S3AB38-F1
#
_entry.id   AF-A0A8S3AB38-F1
#
_cell.length_a   1.000
_cell.length_b   1.000
_cell.length_c   1.000
_cell.angle_alpha   90.00
_cell.angle_beta   90.00
_cell.angle_gamma   90.00
#
_symmetry.space_group_name_H-M   'P 1'
#
loop_
_entity.id
_entity.type
_entity.pdbx_description
1 polymer ?
#
loop_
_entity_poly.entity_id
_entity_poly.type
_entity_poly.pdbx_seq_one_letter_code
_entity_poly.pdbx_strand_id
1 'polypeptide(L)' 'RFDDGEIVASVSDLITLIEQDSAEPLATEIIKYGYRVSGLVLPAPERLTTPQALRYIGLKAFDYDFPNYNYTSSYAPIKS' A
#
# COMPACT_ATOMS: atom_id res chain seq x y z
N ARG A 1 11.63 -10.82 -1.56
CA ARG A 1 12.48 -9.69 -2.02
C ARG A 1 11.71 -9.08 -3.17
N PHE A 2 11.40 -7.80 -3.12
CA PHE A 2 10.65 -7.15 -4.19
C PHE A 2 11.57 -6.88 -5.38
N ASP A 3 11.04 -7.03 -6.58
CA ASP A 3 11.76 -6.68 -7.80
C ASP A 3 11.62 -5.18 -8.09
N ASP A 4 12.65 -4.58 -8.70
CA ASP A 4 12.61 -3.18 -9.08
C ASP A 4 11.48 -2.94 -10.09
N GLY A 5 10.57 -2.02 -9.74
CA GLY A 5 9.38 -1.71 -10.56
C GLY A 5 8.15 -2.56 -10.24
N GLU A 6 8.23 -3.51 -9.30
CA GLU A 6 7.07 -4.22 -8.79
C GLU A 6 6.21 -3.31 -7.90
N ILE A 7 4.89 -3.30 -8.14
CA ILE A 7 3.94 -2.62 -7.24
C ILE A 7 3.64 -3.55 -6.08
N VAL A 8 4.24 -3.24 -4.92
CA VAL A 8 4.13 -4.04 -3.71
C VAL A 8 2.86 -3.76 -2.90
N ALA A 9 2.33 -2.54 -3.04
CA ALA A 9 1.11 -2.07 -2.41
C ALA A 9 0.58 -0.85 -3.16
N SER A 10 -0.72 -0.63 -3.08
CA SER A 10 -1.35 0.59 -3.59
C SER A 10 -2.65 0.85 -2.87
N VAL A 11 -3.25 2.00 -3.17
CA VAL A 11 -4.68 2.22 -2.89
C VAL A 11 -5.49 1.05 -3.49
N SER A 12 -6.51 0.52 -2.83
CA SER A 12 -7.23 0.97 -1.63
C SER A 12 -6.72 0.39 -0.29
N ASP A 13 -5.57 -0.29 -0.28
CA ASP A 13 -5.02 -0.87 0.95
C ASP A 13 -4.61 0.20 1.95
N LEU A 14 -4.65 -0.15 3.24
CA LEU A 14 -4.08 0.70 4.28
C LEU A 14 -2.57 0.49 4.30
N ILE A 15 -1.84 1.50 3.84
CA ILE A 15 -0.39 1.55 3.84
C ILE A 15 0.04 2.48 4.96
N THR A 16 0.87 2.00 5.88
CA THR A 16 1.35 2.79 7.02
C THR A 16 2.85 2.58 7.24
N LEU A 17 3.47 3.54 7.91
CA LEU A 17 4.85 3.46 8.36
C LEU A 17 4.87 3.28 9.86
N ILE A 18 5.72 2.39 10.34
CA ILE A 18 5.95 2.17 11.77
C ILE A 18 7.42 2.41 12.10
N GLU A 19 7.69 2.86 13.32
CA GLU A 19 9.05 2.89 13.85
C GLU A 19 9.56 1.43 14.01
N GLN A 20 10.81 1.19 13.61
CA GLN A 20 11.31 -0.16 13.38
C GLN A 20 11.37 -1.02 14.67
N ASP A 21 11.66 -0.42 15.82
CA ASP A 21 11.89 -1.17 17.07
C ASP A 21 10.62 -1.24 17.94
N SER A 22 9.82 -0.17 17.96
CA SER A 22 8.62 -0.04 18.80
C SER A 22 7.31 -0.45 18.10
N ALA A 23 7.30 -0.52 16.76
CA ALA A 23 6.11 -0.73 15.93
C ALA A 23 5.01 0.34 16.10
N GLU A 24 5.32 1.49 16.70
CA GLU A 24 4.40 2.62 16.80
C GLU A 24 4.18 3.25 15.41
N PRO A 25 2.93 3.61 15.05
CA PRO A 25 2.63 4.25 13.78
C PRO A 25 3.24 5.65 13.70
N LEU A 26 3.83 5.96 12.55
CA LEU A 26 4.41 7.26 12.25
C LEU A 26 3.49 8.05 11.33
N ALA A 27 2.98 9.18 11.83
CA ALA A 27 2.26 10.12 10.98
C ALA A 27 3.21 10.75 9.95
N THR A 28 2.71 11.02 8.74
CA THR A 28 3.52 11.54 7.63
C THR A 28 4.24 12.85 7.96
N GLU A 29 3.64 13.68 8.81
CA GLU A 29 4.08 15.01 9.19
C GLU A 29 5.27 15.00 10.16
N ILE A 30 5.51 13.87 10.84
CA ILE A 30 6.58 13.73 11.84
C ILE A 30 7.81 12.99 11.30
N ILE A 31 7.73 12.44 10.07
CA ILE A 31 8.82 11.70 9.46
C ILE A 31 9.99 12.64 9.16
N LYS A 32 11.17 12.25 9.61
CA LYS A 32 12.42 13.01 9.42
C LYS A 32 13.53 12.09 8.95
N TYR A 33 14.51 12.66 8.28
CA TYR A 33 15.75 11.96 7.94
C TYR A 33 16.38 11.34 9.19
N GLY A 34 16.83 10.08 9.07
CA GLY A 34 17.44 9.32 10.15
C GLY A 34 16.46 8.42 10.92
N TYR A 35 15.15 8.52 10.70
CA TYR A 35 14.20 7.55 11.26
C TYR A 35 14.37 6.19 10.59
N ARG A 36 14.42 5.14 11.41
CA ARG A 36 14.36 3.76 10.95
C ARG A 36 12.91 3.33 10.95
N VAL A 37 12.38 3.05 9.77
CA VAL A 37 10.97 2.77 9.58
C VAL A 37 10.77 1.47 8.84
N SER A 38 9.65 0.81 9.12
CA SER A 38 9.15 -0.32 8.36
C SER A 38 7.81 0.04 7.71
N GLY A 39 7.58 -0.43 6.49
CA GLY A 39 6.28 -0.31 5.82
C GLY A 39 5.38 -1.48 6.17
N LEU A 40 4.12 -1.19 6.49
CA LEU A 40 3.06 -2.18 6.71
C LEU A 40 1.93 -1.95 5.72
N VAL A 41 1.43 -3.04 5.16
CA VAL A 41 0.30 -3.07 4.22
C VAL A 41 -0.78 -3.93 4.83
N LEU A 42 -1.97 -3.36 4.99
CA LEU A 42 -3.15 -4.05 5.49
C LEU A 42 -4.20 -4.08 4.37
N PRO A 43 -4.78 -5.25 4.08
CA PRO A 43 -5.71 -5.41 2.97
C PRO A 43 -6.94 -4.54 3.18
N ALA A 44 -7.37 -3.88 2.10
CA ALA A 44 -8.59 -3.11 2.11
C ALA A 44 -9.81 -4.00 2.44
N PRO A 45 -10.81 -3.49 3.18
CA PRO A 45 -12.09 -4.17 3.35
C PRO A 45 -12.74 -4.50 2.00
N GLU A 46 -13.43 -5.63 1.88
CA GLU A 46 -14.03 -6.10 0.61
C GLU A 46 -14.90 -5.05 -0.11
N ARG A 47 -15.60 -4.19 0.66
CA ARG A 47 -16.43 -3.12 0.08
C ARG A 47 -15.60 -2.09 -0.72
N LEU A 48 -14.33 -1.92 -0.37
CA LEU A 48 -13.38 -1.01 -1.02
C LEU A 48 -12.59 -1.67 -2.16
N THR A 49 -12.82 -2.95 -2.43
CA THR A 49 -12.13 -3.70 -3.51
C THR A 49 -13.06 -4.05 -4.66
N THR A 50 -14.34 -3.67 -4.57
CA THR A 50 -15.30 -3.86 -5.67
C THR A 50 -14.92 -3.05 -6.91
N PRO A 51 -15.26 -3.51 -8.14
CA PRO A 51 -14.99 -2.75 -9.35
C PRO A 51 -15.59 -1.34 -9.32
N GLN A 52 -16.76 -1.17 -8.71
CA GLN A 52 -17.40 0.14 -8.55
C GLN A 52 -16.60 1.05 -7.63
N ALA A 53 -16.13 0.56 -6.48
CA ALA A 53 -15.32 1.35 -5.55
C ALA A 53 -13.98 1.76 -6.20
N LEU A 54 -13.28 0.82 -6.82
CA LEU A 54 -11.97 1.03 -7.44
C LEU A 54 -11.99 2.08 -8.57
N ARG A 55 -13.14 2.40 -9.18
CA ARG A 55 -13.26 3.56 -10.09
C ARG A 55 -12.99 4.90 -9.41
N TYR A 56 -13.20 5.00 -8.10
CA TYR A 56 -13.06 6.24 -7.32
C TYR A 56 -11.87 6.22 -6.37
N ILE A 57 -11.45 5.04 -5.91
CA ILE A 57 -10.37 4.89 -4.93
C ILE A 57 -9.22 4.00 -5.39
N GLY A 58 -9.28 3.46 -6.61
CA GLY A 58 -8.18 2.72 -7.23
C GLY A 58 -7.16 3.65 -7.86
N LEU A 59 -6.00 3.10 -8.27
CA LEU A 59 -4.87 3.87 -8.84
C LEU A 59 -5.29 4.85 -9.95
N LYS A 60 -6.16 4.44 -10.86
CA LYS A 60 -6.63 5.28 -11.97
C LYS A 60 -7.41 6.51 -11.54
N ALA A 61 -8.02 6.50 -10.35
CA ALA A 61 -8.70 7.68 -9.80
C ALA A 61 -7.73 8.78 -9.35
N PHE A 62 -6.44 8.45 -9.22
CA PHE A 62 -5.34 9.34 -8.86
C PHE A 62 -4.39 9.58 -10.06
N ASP A 63 -4.86 9.35 -11.29
CA ASP A 63 -4.09 9.50 -12.54
C ASP A 63 -2.85 8.60 -12.67
N TYR A 64 -2.79 7.50 -11.89
CA TYR A 64 -1.76 6.48 -12.06
C TYR A 64 -2.23 5.39 -13.02
N ASP A 65 -1.64 5.34 -14.22
CA ASP A 65 -1.90 4.31 -15.22
C ASP A 65 -0.79 3.26 -15.27
N PHE A 66 -1.07 2.11 -14.65
CA PHE A 66 -0.21 0.95 -14.68
C PHE A 66 -0.90 -0.15 -15.50
N PRO A 67 -0.51 -0.36 -16.77
CA PRO A 67 -1.27 -1.20 -17.71
C PRO A 67 -1.33 -2.67 -17.29
N ASN A 68 -0.36 -3.14 -16.51
CA ASN A 68 -0.31 -4.52 -16.01
C ASN A 68 -0.80 -4.67 -14.56
N TYR A 69 -1.27 -3.58 -13.94
CA TYR A 69 -1.75 -3.61 -12.57
C TYR A 69 -3.22 -4.04 -12.51
N ASN A 70 -3.49 -5.13 -11.79
CA ASN A 70 -4.82 -5.49 -11.35
C ASN A 70 -4.82 -5.50 -9.83
N TYR A 71 -5.82 -4.85 -9.23
CA TYR A 71 -5.96 -4.86 -7.78
C TYR A 71 -6.07 -6.32 -7.31
N THR A 72 -5.09 -6.73 -6.53
CA THR A 72 -5.03 -8.03 -5.87
C THR A 72 -4.90 -7.73 -4.39
N SER A 73 -5.78 -8.30 -3.57
CA SER A 73 -5.69 -8.09 -2.13
C SER A 73 -4.32 -8.57 -1.61
N SER A 74 -3.71 -7.79 -0.73
CA SER A 74 -2.45 -8.13 -0.04
C SER A 74 -2.55 -9.37 0.87
N TYR A 75 -3.72 -10.02 0.97
CA TYR A 75 -3.84 -11.41 1.44
C TYR A 75 -3.14 -12.44 0.54
N ALA A 76 -2.83 -12.09 -0.71
CA ALA A 76 -1.94 -12.91 -1.53
C ALA A 76 -0.54 -12.88 -0.90
N PRO A 77 0.10 -14.03 -0.64
CA PRO A 77 1.42 -14.05 -0.03
C PRO A 77 2.38 -13.23 -0.90
N ILE A 78 2.91 -12.15 -0.34
CA ILE A 78 4.04 -11.43 -0.90
C ILE A 78 5.15 -12.46 -1.05
N LYS A 79 5.52 -12.79 -2.30
CA LYS A 79 6.51 -13.82 -2.57
C LYS A 79 7.85 -13.41 -1.94
N SER A 80 8.44 -14.35 -1.19
CA SER A 80 9.79 -14.23 -0.63
C SER A 80 10.83 -14.10 -1.72
#